data_AF-A0A9D3X5Z9-F1
#
_entry.id   AF-A0A9D3X5Z9-F1
#
_cell.length_a   1.000
_cell.length_b   1.000
_cell.length_c   1.000
_cell.angle_alpha   90.00
_cell.angle_beta   90.00
_cell.angle_gamma   90.00
#
_symmetry.space_group_name_H-M   'P 1'
#
loop_
_entity.id
_entity.type
_entity.pdbx_description
1 polymer ?
#
loop_
_entity_poly.entity_id
_entity_poly.type
_entity_poly.pdbx_seq_one_letter_code
_entity_poly.pdbx_strand_id
1 'polypeptide(L)'
;MASRSAGTLLTQNRATYLPPALMPGYRGHVPNTVFSFGDTYGNTTLKYFQDFRNAAMETSRCPYSKGGQFPTLFSPDPGLVLGCRARGWDRWLHAPSYSHFNLDFNRSEELKEFYKLSQRHREHYRDRTGTEHVVPYFVLPVKEKDKYPHPLDLPIPGMSALEGSLEN
;
A
#
# COMPACT_ATOMS: atom_id res chain seq x y z
N MET A 1 14.19 -65.47 -35.91
CA MET A 1 13.71 -64.73 -37.10
C MET A 1 12.27 -64.29 -36.83
N ALA A 2 12.06 -63.11 -36.23
CA ALA A 2 10.72 -62.62 -35.91
C ALA A 2 10.26 -61.64 -37.01
N SER A 3 9.09 -61.95 -37.57
CA SER A 3 8.41 -61.24 -38.66
C SER A 3 8.06 -59.80 -38.27
N ARG A 4 8.39 -58.83 -39.13
CA ARG A 4 8.00 -57.42 -38.98
C ARG A 4 6.71 -57.17 -39.77
N SER A 5 5.57 -57.45 -39.17
CA SER A 5 4.26 -57.05 -39.73
C SER A 5 3.94 -55.60 -39.36
N ALA A 6 3.69 -54.78 -40.39
CA ALA A 6 3.12 -53.42 -40.36
C ALA A 6 3.70 -52.45 -39.30
N GLY A 7 4.65 -51.61 -39.74
CA GLY A 7 5.28 -50.57 -38.95
C GLY A 7 4.27 -49.64 -38.27
N THR A 8 4.08 -49.83 -36.97
CA THR A 8 3.53 -48.79 -36.12
C THR A 8 4.66 -47.79 -35.86
N LEU A 9 4.62 -46.64 -36.54
CA LEU A 9 5.49 -45.50 -36.27
C LEU A 9 5.19 -45.00 -34.85
N LEU A 10 6.01 -45.38 -33.88
CA LEU A 10 5.97 -44.82 -32.53
C LEU A 10 6.60 -43.43 -32.57
N THR A 11 5.80 -42.42 -32.88
CA THR A 11 6.23 -41.02 -32.79
C THR A 11 6.29 -40.63 -31.31
N GLN A 12 7.43 -40.15 -30.80
CA GLN A 12 7.54 -39.65 -29.42
C GLN A 12 6.83 -38.31 -29.19
N ASN A 13 6.21 -37.74 -30.23
CA ASN A 13 5.50 -36.48 -30.15
C ASN A 13 4.09 -36.75 -29.61
N ARG A 14 3.95 -36.78 -28.28
CA ARG A 14 2.64 -36.77 -27.61
C ARG A 14 1.85 -35.56 -28.16
N ALA A 15 0.77 -35.82 -28.89
CA ALA A 15 -0.14 -34.80 -29.44
C ALA A 15 -1.00 -34.12 -28.33
N THR A 16 -0.39 -33.76 -27.20
CA THR A 16 -1.12 -33.59 -25.92
C THR A 16 -1.06 -32.18 -25.34
N TYR A 17 -0.27 -31.26 -25.89
CA TYR A 17 -0.37 -29.85 -25.51
C TYR A 17 0.18 -28.94 -26.62
N LEU A 18 -0.71 -28.36 -27.42
CA LEU A 18 -0.41 -27.17 -28.20
C LEU A 18 -0.64 -25.99 -27.25
N PRO A 19 0.37 -25.13 -26.97
CA PRO A 19 0.12 -23.93 -26.19
C PRO A 19 -1.00 -23.14 -26.89
N PRO A 20 -1.93 -22.51 -26.16
CA PRO A 20 -3.09 -21.84 -26.76
C PRO A 20 -2.75 -20.85 -27.89
N ALA A 21 -1.54 -20.26 -27.85
CA ALA A 21 -1.01 -19.40 -28.91
C ALA A 21 -0.74 -20.11 -30.26
N LEU A 22 -0.53 -21.44 -30.24
CA LEU A 22 -0.28 -22.29 -31.41
C LEU A 22 -1.51 -23.14 -31.81
N MET A 23 -2.58 -23.14 -31.01
CA MET A 23 -3.84 -23.75 -31.43
C MET A 23 -4.46 -22.92 -32.55
N PRO A 24 -4.76 -23.51 -33.74
CA PRO A 24 -5.46 -22.79 -34.78
C PRO A 24 -6.85 -22.39 -34.27
N GLY A 25 -7.09 -21.09 -34.06
CA GLY A 25 -8.44 -20.59 -33.82
C GLY A 25 -9.34 -20.78 -35.04
N TYR A 26 -10.63 -20.41 -34.93
CA TYR A 26 -11.54 -20.42 -36.07
C TYR A 26 -10.95 -19.56 -37.21
N ARG A 27 -10.56 -20.21 -38.31
CA ARG A 27 -10.06 -19.58 -39.55
C ARG A 27 -11.15 -19.49 -40.63
N GLY A 28 -12.41 -19.73 -40.25
CA GLY A 28 -13.52 -19.85 -41.20
C GLY A 28 -14.02 -18.51 -41.72
N HIS A 29 -15.02 -18.60 -42.61
CA HIS A 29 -15.60 -17.47 -43.32
C HIS A 29 -16.29 -16.47 -42.38
N VAL A 30 -16.04 -15.18 -42.62
CA VAL A 30 -16.77 -14.04 -42.04
C VAL A 30 -17.73 -13.51 -43.11
N PRO A 31 -19.05 -13.50 -42.85
CA PRO A 31 -20.04 -12.97 -43.79
C PRO A 31 -19.71 -11.55 -44.23
N ASN A 32 -19.97 -11.22 -45.50
CA ASN A 32 -19.73 -9.90 -46.10
C ASN A 32 -18.25 -9.47 -46.18
N THR A 33 -17.30 -10.36 -45.92
CA THR A 33 -15.87 -10.09 -46.10
C THR A 33 -15.24 -11.10 -47.07
N VAL A 34 -14.26 -10.65 -47.84
CA VAL A 34 -13.52 -11.53 -48.76
C VAL A 34 -12.70 -12.51 -47.95
N PHE A 35 -12.86 -13.80 -48.22
CA PHE A 35 -12.10 -14.84 -47.53
C PHE A 35 -10.61 -14.75 -47.89
N SER A 36 -9.79 -14.37 -46.91
CA SER A 36 -8.33 -14.36 -47.03
C SER A 36 -7.76 -15.66 -46.49
N PHE A 37 -7.15 -16.45 -47.38
CA PHE A 37 -6.51 -17.71 -46.99
C PHE A 37 -5.38 -17.44 -45.98
N GLY A 38 -5.42 -18.14 -44.84
CA GLY A 38 -4.38 -18.05 -43.82
C GLY A 38 -4.68 -17.08 -42.67
N ASP A 39 -5.71 -16.25 -42.77
CA ASP A 39 -6.12 -15.38 -41.68
C ASP A 39 -7.08 -16.08 -40.69
N THR A 40 -7.11 -15.58 -39.45
CA THR A 40 -8.06 -16.01 -38.43
C THR A 40 -9.31 -15.14 -38.45
N TYR A 41 -10.43 -15.66 -37.93
CA TYR A 41 -11.64 -14.87 -37.71
C TYR A 41 -11.37 -13.60 -36.89
N GLY A 42 -10.54 -13.69 -35.86
CA GLY A 42 -10.15 -12.54 -35.04
C GLY A 42 -9.44 -11.45 -35.85
N ASN A 43 -8.47 -11.84 -36.70
CA ASN A 43 -7.73 -10.88 -37.52
C ASN A 43 -8.62 -10.25 -38.60
N THR A 44 -9.43 -11.06 -39.28
CA THR A 44 -10.32 -10.60 -40.34
C THR A 44 -11.39 -9.64 -39.81
N THR A 45 -12.04 -9.98 -38.69
CA THR A 45 -13.03 -9.09 -38.04
C THR A 45 -12.40 -7.83 -37.49
N LEU A 46 -11.23 -7.91 -36.85
CA LEU A 46 -10.51 -6.75 -36.35
C LEU A 46 -10.15 -5.79 -37.49
N LYS A 47 -9.64 -6.31 -38.61
CA LYS A 47 -9.36 -5.51 -39.81
C LYS A 47 -10.63 -4.86 -40.35
N TYR A 48 -11.72 -5.61 -40.49
CA TYR A 48 -13.01 -5.10 -40.94
C TYR A 48 -13.48 -3.91 -40.09
N PHE A 49 -13.43 -4.01 -38.76
CA PHE A 49 -13.81 -2.92 -37.87
C PHE A 49 -12.90 -1.69 -38.01
N GLN A 50 -11.58 -1.89 -38.19
CA GLN A 50 -10.64 -0.81 -38.42
C GLN A 50 -10.89 -0.10 -39.75
N ASP A 51 -11.10 -0.86 -40.83
CA ASP A 51 -11.39 -0.32 -42.16
C ASP A 51 -12.72 0.45 -42.15
N PHE A 52 -13.75 -0.10 -41.51
CA PHE A 52 -15.04 0.58 -41.35
C PHE A 52 -14.91 1.89 -40.57
N ARG A 53 -14.18 1.86 -39.44
CA ARG A 53 -13.89 3.05 -38.64
C ARG A 53 -13.14 4.10 -39.48
N ASN A 54 -12.12 3.69 -40.22
CA ASN A 54 -11.31 4.60 -41.02
C ASN A 54 -12.15 5.25 -42.13
N ALA A 55 -12.97 4.47 -42.84
CA ALA A 55 -13.88 5.00 -43.86
C ALA A 55 -14.85 6.04 -43.27
N ALA A 56 -15.48 5.73 -42.12
CA ALA A 56 -16.35 6.69 -41.44
C ALA A 56 -15.63 7.99 -41.05
N MET A 57 -14.40 7.87 -40.56
CA MET A 57 -13.57 9.01 -40.13
C MET A 57 -13.16 9.89 -41.32
N GLU A 58 -12.76 9.29 -42.45
CA GLU A 58 -12.46 10.02 -43.68
C GLU A 58 -13.68 10.77 -44.21
N THR A 59 -14.87 10.15 -44.20
CA THR A 59 -16.12 10.79 -44.65
C THR A 59 -16.62 11.90 -43.72
N SER A 60 -16.21 11.89 -42.45
CA SER A 60 -16.62 12.89 -41.46
C SER A 60 -15.88 14.23 -41.56
N ARG A 61 -14.91 14.34 -42.47
CA ARG A 61 -14.13 15.57 -42.68
C ARG A 61 -14.97 16.63 -43.38
N CYS A 62 -15.07 17.81 -42.79
CA CYS A 62 -15.65 18.99 -43.41
C CYS A 62 -14.70 20.19 -43.27
N PRO A 63 -14.90 21.29 -44.03
CA PRO A 63 -14.04 22.47 -43.97
C PRO A 63 -13.91 23.07 -42.56
N TYR A 64 -14.91 22.86 -41.70
CA TYR A 64 -14.99 23.41 -40.34
C TYR A 64 -14.62 22.42 -39.24
N SER A 65 -14.49 21.13 -39.54
CA SER A 65 -14.14 20.09 -38.58
C SER A 65 -13.42 18.95 -39.28
N LYS A 66 -12.22 18.66 -38.81
CA LYS A 66 -11.40 17.57 -39.37
C LYS A 66 -11.79 16.18 -38.86
N GLY A 67 -12.89 16.03 -38.11
CA GLY A 67 -13.49 14.74 -37.74
C GLY A 67 -12.53 13.77 -37.04
N GLY A 68 -12.67 13.60 -35.72
CA GLY A 68 -12.01 12.50 -35.01
C GLY A 68 -10.47 12.49 -35.03
N GLN A 69 -9.81 13.65 -35.09
CA GLN A 69 -8.37 13.79 -34.85
C GLN A 69 -7.96 13.60 -33.38
N PHE A 70 -8.48 12.56 -32.72
CA PHE A 70 -7.90 12.12 -31.46
C PHE A 70 -6.69 11.24 -31.77
N PRO A 71 -5.52 11.47 -31.18
CA PRO A 71 -4.39 10.58 -31.42
C PRO A 71 -4.70 9.19 -30.85
N THR A 72 -4.72 8.19 -31.73
CA THR A 72 -5.03 6.78 -31.45
C THR A 72 -4.04 5.89 -32.20
N LEU A 73 -3.71 4.72 -31.63
CA LEU A 73 -2.86 3.72 -32.28
C LEU A 73 -3.50 3.07 -33.52
N PHE A 74 -4.82 3.18 -33.65
CA PHE A 74 -5.62 2.60 -34.73
C PHE A 74 -5.90 3.58 -35.87
N SER A 75 -5.25 4.75 -35.88
CA SER A 75 -5.42 5.73 -36.95
C SER A 75 -4.51 5.39 -38.15
N PRO A 76 -4.96 5.58 -39.40
CA PRO A 76 -4.11 5.46 -40.59
C PRO A 76 -3.15 6.65 -40.75
N ASP A 77 -3.38 7.77 -40.04
CA ASP A 77 -2.50 8.94 -40.08
C ASP A 77 -1.29 8.74 -39.15
N PRO A 78 -0.05 8.72 -39.69
CA PRO A 78 1.15 8.55 -38.87
C PRO A 78 1.32 9.67 -37.82
N GLY A 79 0.86 10.89 -38.09
CA GLY A 79 0.93 12.00 -37.13
C GLY A 79 0.11 11.72 -35.86
N LEU A 80 -1.09 11.15 -36.03
CA LEU A 80 -1.94 10.74 -34.92
C LEU A 80 -1.37 9.53 -34.16
N VAL A 81 -0.76 8.57 -34.86
CA VAL A 81 -0.09 7.43 -34.19
C VAL A 81 1.10 7.90 -33.35
N LEU A 82 1.94 8.76 -33.91
CA LEU A 82 3.11 9.32 -33.21
C LEU A 82 2.69 10.16 -32.00
N GLY A 83 1.69 11.04 -32.16
CA GLY A 83 1.14 11.82 -31.05
C GLY A 83 0.55 10.92 -29.95
N CYS A 84 -0.07 9.81 -30.32
CA CYS A 84 -0.62 8.86 -29.35
C CYS A 84 0.47 8.18 -28.51
N ARG A 85 1.59 7.79 -29.15
CA ARG A 85 2.75 7.18 -28.48
C ARG A 85 3.47 8.17 -27.57
N ALA A 86 3.72 9.38 -28.08
CA ALA A 86 4.40 10.44 -27.34
C ALA A 86 3.70 10.75 -26.02
N ARG A 87 2.37 10.96 -26.02
CA ARG A 87 1.59 11.26 -24.81
C ARG A 87 1.62 10.14 -23.76
N GLY A 88 1.70 8.89 -24.20
CA GLY A 88 1.82 7.76 -23.27
C GLY A 88 3.12 7.86 -22.48
N TRP A 89 4.23 8.12 -23.16
CA TRP A 89 5.56 8.22 -22.56
C TRP A 89 5.75 9.50 -21.77
N ASP A 90 5.25 10.62 -22.30
CA ASP A 90 5.32 11.94 -21.67
C ASP A 90 4.66 11.95 -20.28
N ARG A 91 3.51 11.29 -20.15
CA ARG A 91 2.84 11.08 -18.86
C ARG A 91 3.72 10.32 -17.85
N TRP A 92 4.51 9.35 -18.30
CA TRP A 92 5.39 8.57 -17.41
C TRP A 92 6.68 9.32 -17.09
N LEU A 93 7.24 10.06 -18.05
CA LEU A 93 8.42 10.90 -17.87
C LEU A 93 8.16 12.05 -16.88
N HIS A 94 6.95 12.61 -16.94
CA HIS A 94 6.51 13.69 -16.04
C HIS A 94 5.69 13.19 -14.85
N ALA A 95 5.68 11.88 -14.56
CA ALA A 95 4.98 11.38 -13.39
C ALA A 95 5.65 11.93 -12.12
N PRO A 96 4.94 12.73 -11.31
CA PRO A 96 5.51 13.26 -10.07
C PRO A 96 5.83 12.11 -9.11
N SER A 97 7.04 12.13 -8.58
CA SER A 97 7.44 11.22 -7.51
C SER A 97 6.99 11.82 -6.18
N TYR A 98 5.95 11.25 -5.58
CA TYR A 98 5.52 11.60 -4.24
C TYR A 98 6.11 10.62 -3.24
N SER A 99 6.94 11.11 -2.30
CA SER A 99 7.29 10.31 -1.11
C SER A 99 6.20 10.51 -0.07
N HIS A 100 5.36 9.50 0.13
CA HIS A 100 4.40 9.50 1.24
C HIS A 100 5.16 9.23 2.55
N PHE A 101 5.34 10.27 3.36
CA PHE A 101 5.74 10.11 4.75
C PHE A 101 4.50 10.11 5.63
N ASN A 102 4.35 9.12 6.50
CA ASN A 102 3.29 9.08 7.52
C ASN A 102 3.59 9.97 8.74
N LEU A 103 4.58 10.86 8.63
CA LEU A 103 5.05 11.74 9.68
C LEU A 103 4.61 13.17 9.35
N ASP A 104 3.55 13.61 10.02
CA ASP A 104 3.11 15.01 10.01
C ASP A 104 3.88 15.77 11.09
N PHE A 105 4.79 16.66 10.65
CA PHE A 105 5.63 17.44 11.54
C PHE A 105 4.81 18.36 12.45
N ASN A 106 3.76 19.00 11.93
CA ASN A 106 2.93 19.93 12.69
C ASN A 106 2.17 19.18 13.80
N ARG A 107 1.55 18.05 13.45
CA ARG A 107 0.88 17.19 14.43
C ARG A 107 1.85 16.66 15.49
N SER A 108 3.08 16.35 15.10
CA SER A 108 4.11 15.88 16.04
C SER A 108 4.52 16.95 17.05
N GLU A 109 4.52 18.22 16.64
CA GLU A 109 4.84 19.36 17.49
C GLU A 109 3.70 19.66 18.46
N GLU A 110 2.46 19.71 17.97
CA GLU A 110 1.25 19.88 18.79
C GLU A 110 1.17 18.85 19.93
N LEU A 111 1.43 17.58 19.64
CA LEU A 111 1.41 16.51 20.63
C LEU A 111 2.48 16.70 21.72
N LYS A 112 3.68 17.17 21.35
CA LYS A 112 4.76 17.45 22.31
C LYS A 112 4.38 18.61 23.22
N GLU A 113 3.80 19.68 22.66
CA GLU A 113 3.35 20.83 23.44
C GLU A 113 2.22 20.47 24.41
N PHE A 114 1.22 19.72 23.93
CA PHE A 114 0.12 19.23 24.75
C PHE A 114 0.62 18.38 25.93
N TYR A 115 1.56 17.46 25.66
CA TYR A 115 2.17 16.65 26.71
C TYR A 115 2.90 17.52 27.74
N LYS A 116 3.69 18.50 27.30
CA LYS A 116 4.39 19.44 28.17
C LYS A 116 3.44 20.28 29.03
N LEU A 117 2.33 20.74 28.47
CA LEU A 117 1.28 21.46 29.21
C LEU A 117 0.65 20.56 30.29
N SER A 118 0.33 19.32 29.92
CA SER A 118 -0.26 18.33 30.83
C SER A 118 0.63 18.03 32.02
N GLN A 119 1.96 17.94 31.81
CA GLN A 119 2.90 17.72 32.90
C GLN A 119 3.02 18.94 33.83
N ARG A 120 3.10 20.16 33.27
CA ARG A 120 3.09 21.38 34.08
C ARG A 120 1.83 21.52 34.93
N HIS A 121 0.68 21.13 34.39
CA HIS A 121 -0.57 21.11 35.14
C HIS A 121 -0.50 20.13 36.32
N ARG A 122 0.05 18.93 36.13
CA ARG A 122 0.25 17.96 37.23
C ARG A 122 1.21 18.51 38.29
N GLU A 123 2.29 19.17 37.89
CA GLU A 123 3.25 19.79 38.79
C GLU A 123 2.65 20.94 39.59
N HIS A 124 1.71 21.70 39.00
CA HIS A 124 1.04 22.79 39.70
C HIS A 124 0.26 22.33 40.95
N TYR A 125 -0.32 21.13 40.91
CA TYR A 125 -1.02 20.53 42.04
C TYR A 125 -0.09 19.71 42.97
N ARG A 126 1.22 19.69 42.72
CA ARG A 126 2.14 19.05 43.67
C ARG A 126 2.32 19.95 44.88
N ASP A 127 1.96 19.42 46.05
CA ASP A 127 2.18 20.08 47.33
C ASP A 127 3.69 20.32 47.55
N ARG A 128 4.06 21.59 47.81
CA ARG A 128 5.45 22.01 48.05
C ARG A 128 6.02 21.47 49.36
N THR A 129 5.16 20.96 50.24
CA THR A 129 5.52 20.42 51.56
C THR A 129 6.10 19.01 51.50
N GLY A 130 5.99 18.32 50.35
CA GLY A 130 6.49 16.95 50.18
C GLY A 130 5.77 15.91 51.06
N THR A 131 4.71 16.31 51.74
CA THR A 131 3.89 15.49 52.63
C THR A 131 2.52 15.29 52.00
N GLU A 132 2.19 14.05 51.66
CA GLU A 132 0.84 13.70 51.21
C GLU A 132 -0.15 13.90 52.37
N HIS A 133 -1.29 14.53 52.11
CA HIS A 133 -2.33 14.67 53.11
C HIS A 133 -2.81 13.28 53.58
N VAL A 134 -2.63 12.98 54.86
CA VAL A 134 -3.12 11.71 55.41
C VAL A 134 -4.64 11.81 55.52
N VAL A 135 -5.36 10.96 54.78
CA VAL A 135 -6.82 10.91 54.87
C VAL A 135 -7.19 10.25 56.21
N PRO A 136 -7.90 10.95 57.13
CA PRO A 136 -8.06 10.52 58.53
C PRO A 136 -8.93 9.27 58.71
N TYR A 137 -9.64 8.85 57.67
CA TYR A 137 -10.55 7.70 57.73
C TYR A 137 -9.88 6.36 57.38
N PHE A 138 -8.81 6.39 56.58
CA PHE A 138 -8.16 5.17 56.13
C PHE A 138 -7.02 4.80 57.07
N VAL A 139 -7.30 3.92 58.04
CA VAL A 139 -6.25 3.28 58.85
C VAL A 139 -5.60 2.19 58.00
N LEU A 140 -4.41 2.47 57.48
CA LEU A 140 -3.61 1.46 56.80
C LEU A 140 -3.16 0.40 57.83
N PRO A 141 -3.17 -0.90 57.48
CA PRO A 141 -2.67 -1.94 58.36
C PRO A 141 -1.16 -1.77 58.55
N VAL A 142 -0.77 -1.42 59.78
CA VAL A 142 0.64 -1.29 60.20
C VAL A 142 1.07 -2.60 60.86
N LYS A 143 2.37 -2.91 60.82
CA LYS A 143 2.94 -4.07 61.52
C LYS A 143 2.66 -3.97 63.02
N GLU A 144 2.36 -5.11 63.63
CA GLU A 144 1.93 -5.19 65.04
C GLU A 144 2.94 -4.56 66.01
N LYS A 145 4.24 -4.75 65.75
CA LYS A 145 5.34 -4.20 66.55
C LYS A 145 5.33 -2.66 66.64
N ASP A 146 4.88 -1.99 65.58
CA ASP A 146 4.85 -0.53 65.52
C ASP A 146 3.57 0.03 66.18
N LYS A 147 2.49 -0.75 66.17
CA LYS A 147 1.19 -0.37 66.77
C LYS A 147 1.16 -0.63 68.28
N TYR A 148 1.83 -1.70 68.72
CA TYR A 148 1.95 -2.09 70.13
C TYR A 148 3.42 -2.42 70.42
N PRO A 149 4.27 -1.39 70.66
CA PRO A 149 5.68 -1.62 70.96
C PRO A 149 5.81 -2.38 72.29
N HIS A 150 6.71 -3.36 72.32
CA HIS A 150 6.97 -4.14 73.51
C HIS A 150 7.59 -3.23 74.58
N PRO A 151 7.21 -3.31 75.87
CA PRO A 151 7.68 -2.40 76.92
C PRO A 151 9.20 -2.40 77.15
N LEU A 152 9.93 -3.38 76.59
CA LEU A 152 11.40 -3.44 76.62
C LEU A 152 12.07 -2.67 75.47
N ASP A 153 11.32 -2.32 74.42
CA ASP A 153 11.81 -1.59 73.24
C ASP A 153 11.65 -0.06 73.41
N LEU A 154 11.06 0.40 74.51
CA LEU A 154 10.90 1.82 74.83
C LEU A 154 12.16 2.34 75.55
N PRO A 155 12.70 3.50 75.14
CA PRO A 155 13.87 4.08 75.80
C PRO A 155 13.53 4.41 77.26
N ILE A 156 14.42 4.00 78.17
CA ILE A 156 14.29 4.24 79.61
C ILE A 156 14.27 5.76 79.84
N PRO A 157 13.24 6.32 80.53
CA PRO A 157 13.11 7.75 80.69
C PRO A 157 14.21 8.24 81.66
N GLY A 158 15.25 8.87 81.12
CA GLY A 158 16.30 9.54 81.91
C GLY A 158 17.72 9.56 81.35
N MET A 159 18.05 8.88 80.24
CA MET A 159 19.45 8.77 79.76
C MET A 159 19.71 9.26 78.33
N SER A 160 18.90 10.16 77.76
CA SER A 160 19.11 10.65 76.39
C SER A 160 19.62 12.09 76.30
N ALA A 161 20.51 12.50 77.20
CA ALA A 161 21.02 13.88 77.21
C ALA A 161 22.51 13.98 77.57
N LEU A 162 23.41 13.12 77.06
CA LEU A 162 24.86 13.29 77.26
C LEU A 162 25.79 12.78 76.14
N GLU A 163 25.33 12.58 74.90
CA GLU A 163 26.25 12.28 73.78
C GLU A 163 25.99 13.22 72.60
N GLY A 164 26.70 14.34 72.60
CA GLY A 164 26.65 15.33 71.53
C GLY A 164 27.59 16.52 71.73
N SER A 165 28.67 16.34 72.48
CA SER A 165 29.73 17.34 72.59
C SER A 165 31.05 16.60 72.76
N LEU A 166 31.67 16.31 71.63
CA LEU A 166 33.11 16.21 71.39
C LEU A 166 33.29 15.47 70.07
N GLU A 167 33.39 16.21 68.98
CA GLU A 167 34.30 15.91 67.87
C GLU A 167 34.36 17.16 66.97
N ASN A 168 35.60 17.58 66.70
CA ASN A 168 36.00 18.79 65.97
C ASN A 168 35.72 18.70 64.47
#